data_AF-A0A951C369-F1
#
_entry.id   AF-A0A951C369-F1
#
_cell.length_a   1.000
_cell.length_b   1.000
_cell.length_c   1.000
_cell.angle_alpha   90.00
_cell.angle_beta   90.00
_cell.angle_gamma   90.00
#
_symmetry.space_group_name_H-M   'P 1'
#
loop_
_entity.id
_entity.type
_entity.pdbx_description
1 polymer ?
#
loop_
_entity_poly.entity_id
_entity_poly.type
_entity_poly.pdbx_seq_one_letter_code
_entity_poly.pdbx_strand_id
1 'polypeptide(L)'
;MQNRVKTGHFLAAAGRAGMFAGVCLIAAAQSPQSNTVTIALAGQSMIRSDLRETAPKAVPVIQALLKGDVVFTNFEAAVAEKGETVQEGRGFLTPPEALDALHMFGFNLVAFSGNHAFDLKATGIQNTIREADRRNLVH
;
A
#
# COMPACT_ATOMS: atom_id res chain seq x y z
N MET A 1 -81.77 -31.21 -39.95
CA MET A 1 -82.23 -31.31 -38.55
C MET A 1 -81.12 -30.78 -37.64
N GLN A 2 -81.48 -29.82 -36.76
CA GLN A 2 -80.76 -29.32 -35.57
C GLN A 2 -79.35 -28.72 -35.80
N ASN A 3 -79.16 -27.40 -35.94
CA ASN A 3 -79.38 -26.28 -35.02
C ASN A 3 -78.49 -26.32 -33.76
N ARG A 4 -77.40 -25.53 -33.72
CA ARG A 4 -77.00 -24.77 -32.50
C ARG A 4 -75.98 -23.67 -32.80
N VAL A 5 -76.43 -22.43 -32.61
CA VAL A 5 -75.65 -21.21 -32.48
C VAL A 5 -74.87 -21.22 -31.16
N LYS A 6 -73.62 -20.74 -31.13
CA LYS A 6 -73.11 -19.88 -30.05
C LYS A 6 -72.09 -18.86 -30.58
N THR A 7 -72.43 -17.62 -30.30
CA THR A 7 -71.75 -16.35 -30.55
C THR A 7 -70.52 -16.18 -29.64
N GLY A 8 -69.45 -15.56 -30.15
CA GLY A 8 -68.35 -15.01 -29.37
C GLY A 8 -67.86 -13.74 -30.04
N HIS A 9 -68.01 -12.61 -29.36
CA HIS A 9 -67.75 -11.25 -29.84
C HIS A 9 -66.25 -10.88 -29.74
N PHE A 10 -65.78 -10.19 -30.80
CA PHE A 10 -64.80 -9.09 -30.88
C PHE A 10 -63.53 -9.13 -30.02
N LEU A 11 -62.38 -8.97 -30.70
CA LEU A 11 -61.59 -7.72 -30.64
C LEU A 11 -60.47 -7.75 -31.69
N ALA A 12 -60.56 -6.83 -32.65
CA ALA A 12 -59.43 -6.43 -33.45
C ALA A 12 -58.48 -5.60 -32.59
N ALA A 13 -57.18 -5.87 -32.65
CA ALA A 13 -56.15 -4.90 -32.28
C ALA A 13 -54.91 -5.14 -33.15
N ALA A 14 -54.82 -4.36 -34.22
CA ALA A 14 -53.59 -4.09 -34.93
C ALA A 14 -52.55 -3.52 -33.95
N GLY A 15 -51.33 -4.07 -33.97
CA GLY A 15 -50.32 -3.79 -32.94
C GLY A 15 -48.90 -3.78 -33.48
N ARG A 16 -48.63 -2.87 -34.42
CA ARG A 16 -47.37 -2.13 -34.60
C ARG A 16 -46.08 -2.95 -34.75
N ALA A 17 -45.64 -3.04 -36.00
CA ALA A 17 -44.22 -2.99 -36.34
C ALA A 17 -43.62 -1.69 -35.75
N GLY A 18 -42.95 -1.81 -34.61
CA GLY A 18 -42.33 -0.72 -33.89
C GLY A 18 -40.81 -0.75 -34.02
N MET A 19 -40.32 -0.09 -35.08
CA MET A 19 -39.18 0.83 -35.02
C MET A 19 -37.95 0.40 -34.20
N PHE A 20 -37.02 -0.33 -34.82
CA PHE A 20 -35.62 -0.34 -34.38
C PHE A 20 -35.00 1.01 -34.71
N ALA A 21 -35.09 1.98 -33.81
CA ALA A 21 -34.40 3.26 -33.94
C ALA A 21 -33.78 3.67 -32.61
N GLY A 22 -32.45 3.76 -32.60
CA GLY A 22 -31.73 4.65 -31.69
C GLY A 22 -31.27 4.05 -30.38
N VAL A 23 -30.25 3.19 -30.42
CA VAL A 23 -29.23 3.25 -29.36
C VAL A 23 -28.07 4.04 -29.96
N CYS A 24 -28.16 5.37 -29.85
CA CYS A 24 -27.03 6.24 -30.11
C CYS A 24 -25.89 5.84 -29.17
N LEU A 25 -24.79 5.41 -29.78
CA LEU A 25 -23.49 5.22 -29.16
C LEU A 25 -23.09 6.51 -28.45
N ILE A 26 -23.22 6.54 -27.13
CA ILE A 26 -22.49 7.51 -26.30
C ILE A 26 -21.32 6.76 -25.68
N ALA A 27 -20.35 6.39 -26.51
CA ALA A 27 -19.01 6.14 -26.01
C ALA A 27 -18.43 7.52 -25.67
N ALA A 28 -18.73 8.03 -24.48
CA ALA A 28 -17.98 9.15 -23.94
C ALA A 28 -16.51 8.72 -23.98
N ALA A 29 -15.69 9.43 -24.75
CA ALA A 29 -14.26 9.25 -24.74
C ALA A 29 -13.78 9.49 -23.31
N GLN A 30 -13.54 8.41 -22.57
CA GLN A 30 -12.88 8.48 -21.28
C GLN A 30 -11.46 8.96 -21.56
N SER A 31 -11.17 10.21 -21.20
CA SER A 31 -9.80 10.71 -21.17
C SER A 31 -8.97 9.71 -20.35
N PRO A 32 -7.81 9.23 -20.81
CA PRO A 32 -6.97 8.38 -20.00
C PRO A 32 -6.64 9.13 -18.71
N GLN A 33 -7.16 8.65 -17.59
CA GLN A 33 -6.82 9.20 -16.29
C GLN A 33 -5.36 8.81 -16.04
N SER A 34 -4.44 9.75 -16.24
CA SER A 34 -3.07 9.57 -15.78
C SER A 34 -3.12 9.59 -14.26
N ASN A 35 -3.17 8.40 -13.64
CA ASN A 35 -2.99 8.27 -12.21
C ASN A 35 -1.52 8.58 -11.93
N THR A 36 -1.23 9.85 -11.65
CA THR A 36 0.10 10.27 -11.20
C THR A 36 0.41 9.55 -9.91
N VAL A 37 1.52 8.81 -9.89
CA VAL A 37 2.09 8.21 -8.67
C VAL A 37 3.17 9.14 -8.16
N THR A 38 3.09 9.49 -6.89
CA THR A 38 4.06 10.33 -6.19
C THR A 38 4.96 9.47 -5.31
N ILE A 39 6.27 9.66 -5.47
CA ILE A 39 7.28 8.92 -4.72
C ILE A 39 8.15 9.91 -3.96
N ALA A 40 8.17 9.80 -2.63
CA ALA A 40 9.13 10.48 -1.78
C ALA A 40 10.31 9.55 -1.50
N LEU A 41 11.53 10.01 -1.80
CA LEU A 41 12.76 9.26 -1.58
C LEU A 41 13.57 9.93 -0.47
N ALA A 42 13.71 9.23 0.65
CA ALA A 42 14.73 9.54 1.66
C ALA A 42 15.94 8.64 1.46
N GLY A 43 17.12 9.15 1.81
CA GLY A 43 18.36 8.38 1.74
C GLY A 43 18.46 7.30 2.81
N GLN A 44 19.69 7.03 3.23
CA GLN A 44 19.98 6.08 4.30
C GLN A 44 19.34 6.49 5.64
N SER A 45 18.68 5.54 6.30
CA SER A 45 18.16 5.64 7.64
C SER A 45 19.04 4.82 8.57
N MET A 46 19.97 5.53 9.20
CA MET A 46 20.82 5.03 10.29
C MET A 46 20.13 5.30 11.64
N ILE A 47 18.93 4.76 11.84
CA ILE A 47 18.15 4.95 13.07
C ILE A 47 18.64 4.00 14.16
N ARG A 48 18.90 4.49 15.37
CA ARG A 48 19.50 3.73 16.50
C ARG A 48 18.61 3.59 17.73
N SER A 49 17.44 4.20 17.68
CA SER A 49 16.49 4.24 18.79
C SER A 49 15.10 4.53 18.25
N ASP A 50 14.09 4.27 19.07
CA ASP A 50 12.76 4.76 18.79
C ASP A 50 12.72 6.29 18.96
N LEU A 51 12.59 7.01 17.84
CA LEU A 51 12.50 8.47 17.84
C LEU A 51 11.17 8.98 18.42
N ARG A 52 10.13 8.12 18.50
CA ARG A 52 8.88 8.46 19.21
C ARG A 52 9.13 8.68 20.70
N GLU A 53 10.11 7.98 21.27
CA GLU A 53 10.49 8.12 22.68
C GLU A 53 11.68 9.07 22.86
N THR A 54 12.72 8.91 22.04
CA THR A 54 14.00 9.62 22.24
C THR A 54 13.99 11.05 21.70
N ALA A 55 13.15 11.36 20.72
CA ALA A 55 13.04 12.69 20.12
C ALA A 55 11.59 13.01 19.65
N PRO A 56 10.58 12.93 20.53
CA PRO A 56 9.16 13.03 20.13
C PRO A 56 8.81 14.31 19.37
N LYS A 57 9.52 15.41 19.65
CA LYS A 57 9.31 16.70 18.96
C LYS A 57 9.74 16.69 17.49
N ALA A 58 10.63 15.78 17.09
CA ALA A 58 11.10 15.65 15.71
C ALA A 58 10.10 14.88 14.82
N VAL A 59 9.31 13.97 15.41
CA VAL A 59 8.35 13.12 14.69
C VAL A 59 7.41 13.92 13.77
N PRO A 60 6.66 14.93 14.25
CA PRO A 60 5.74 15.68 13.38
C PRO A 60 6.46 16.47 12.29
N VAL A 61 7.71 16.90 12.53
CA VAL A 61 8.53 17.60 11.52
C VAL A 61 8.92 16.65 10.40
N ILE A 62 9.40 15.45 10.74
CA ILE A 62 9.77 14.42 9.76
C ILE A 62 8.53 13.98 8.97
N GLN A 63 7.41 13.71 9.64
CA GLN A 63 6.14 13.34 8.98
C GLN A 63 5.65 14.40 7.99
N ALA A 64 5.86 15.69 8.27
CA ALA A 64 5.45 16.77 7.38
C ALA A 64 6.26 16.81 6.08
N LEU A 65 7.52 16.34 6.10
CA LEU A 65 8.41 16.29 4.94
C LEU A 65 8.18 15.07 4.04
N LEU A 66 7.59 14.01 4.59
CA LEU A 66 7.42 12.72 3.92
C LEU A 66 5.97 12.53 3.49
N LYS A 67 5.68 12.81 2.21
CA LYS A 67 4.36 12.71 1.59
C LYS A 67 4.47 12.08 0.21
N GLY A 68 3.61 11.11 -0.07
CA GLY A 68 3.51 10.47 -1.38
C GLY A 68 2.73 9.17 -1.28
N ASP A 69 2.42 8.58 -2.43
CA ASP A 69 1.84 7.23 -2.53
C ASP A 69 2.88 6.17 -2.08
N VAL A 70 4.15 6.40 -2.43
CA VAL A 70 5.29 5.63 -1.96
C VAL A 70 6.24 6.55 -1.21
N VAL A 71 6.60 6.18 0.01
CA VAL A 71 7.56 6.88 0.84
C VAL A 71 8.65 5.90 1.22
N PHE A 72 9.82 6.12 0.63
CA PHE A 72 10.94 5.20 0.65
C PHE A 72 12.08 5.67 1.54
N THR A 73 12.75 4.73 2.21
CA THR A 73 14.10 4.93 2.78
C THR A 73 14.95 3.66 2.69
N ASN A 74 16.28 3.81 2.64
CA ASN A 74 17.20 2.68 2.79
C ASN A 74 17.53 2.48 4.28
N PHE A 75 16.99 1.45 4.91
CA PHE A 75 17.32 1.10 6.29
C PHE A 75 18.72 0.49 6.37
N GLU A 76 19.62 1.19 7.07
CA GLU A 76 21.04 0.82 7.18
C GLU A 76 21.39 0.46 8.62
N ALA A 77 20.87 -0.68 9.08
CA ALA A 77 21.11 -1.23 10.39
C ALA A 77 20.80 -2.74 10.41
N ALA A 78 21.17 -3.43 11.48
CA ALA A 78 20.65 -4.74 11.84
C ALA A 78 19.73 -4.63 13.06
N VAL A 79 18.52 -5.19 13.00
CA VAL A 79 17.63 -5.23 14.16
C VAL A 79 18.19 -6.19 15.20
N ALA A 80 18.35 -5.70 16.42
CA ALA A 80 18.86 -6.44 17.56
C ALA A 80 17.79 -6.56 18.65
N GLU A 81 17.44 -7.79 19.02
CA GLU A 81 16.62 -8.06 20.20
C GLU A 81 17.42 -7.87 21.49
N LYS A 82 16.71 -7.86 22.62
CA LYS A 82 17.32 -7.66 23.94
C LYS A 82 18.40 -8.72 24.21
N GLY A 83 19.62 -8.25 24.41
CA GLY A 83 20.78 -9.11 24.73
C GLY A 83 21.60 -9.54 23.53
N GLU A 84 21.14 -9.25 22.30
CA GLU A 84 21.95 -9.46 21.11
C GLU A 84 22.99 -8.33 20.95
N THR A 85 24.22 -8.72 20.60
CA THR A 85 25.32 -7.79 20.37
C THR A 85 26.20 -8.29 19.24
N VAL A 86 26.90 -7.38 18.58
CA VAL A 86 27.95 -7.73 17.64
C VAL A 86 29.08 -8.47 18.34
N GLN A 87 29.68 -9.44 17.64
CA GLN A 87 30.82 -10.21 18.13
C GLN A 87 32.16 -9.53 17.79
N GLU A 88 32.17 -8.68 16.76
CA GLU A 88 33.35 -7.99 16.24
C GLU A 88 32.99 -6.57 15.82
N GLY A 89 33.90 -5.62 16.01
CA GLY A 89 33.69 -4.22 15.63
C GLY A 89 32.62 -3.53 16.48
N ARG A 90 32.08 -2.41 15.97
CA ARG A 90 31.05 -1.62 16.66
C ARG A 90 29.63 -1.87 16.16
N GLY A 91 29.46 -2.36 14.93
CA GLY A 91 28.17 -2.58 14.29
C GLY A 91 27.24 -1.36 14.27
N PHE A 92 26.10 -1.51 13.61
CA PHE A 92 25.00 -0.58 13.61
C PHE A 92 23.72 -1.34 13.95
N LEU A 93 23.51 -1.50 15.25
CA LEU A 93 22.34 -2.18 15.80
C LEU A 93 21.24 -1.17 16.09
N THR A 94 20.00 -1.60 15.86
CA THR A 94 18.81 -0.83 16.20
C THR A 94 17.79 -1.72 16.92
N PRO A 95 17.06 -1.20 17.91
CA PRO A 95 16.00 -1.98 18.55
C PRO A 95 14.78 -2.15 17.61
N PRO A 96 13.95 -3.18 17.77
CA PRO A 96 12.74 -3.39 16.98
C PRO A 96 11.82 -2.16 16.90
N GLU A 97 11.71 -1.42 18.00
CA GLU A 97 10.84 -0.24 18.14
C GLU A 97 11.29 0.93 17.25
N ALA A 98 12.53 0.93 16.76
CA ALA A 98 12.97 1.91 15.76
C ALA A 98 12.20 1.79 14.44
N LEU A 99 11.74 0.59 14.07
CA LEU A 99 10.93 0.40 12.85
C LEU A 99 9.51 0.94 13.03
N ASP A 100 9.01 1.03 14.27
CA ASP A 100 7.75 1.72 14.52
C ASP A 100 7.88 3.24 14.28
N ALA A 101 9.06 3.82 14.57
CA ALA A 101 9.32 5.21 14.24
C ALA A 101 9.33 5.42 12.73
N LEU A 102 9.94 4.51 11.95
CA LEU A 102 9.90 4.57 10.48
C LEU A 102 8.47 4.50 9.95
N HIS A 103 7.66 3.58 10.49
CA HIS A 103 6.25 3.49 10.14
C HIS A 103 5.48 4.77 10.51
N MET A 104 5.72 5.32 11.71
CA MET A 104 5.14 6.59 12.15
C MET A 104 5.53 7.77 11.25
N PHE A 105 6.78 7.81 10.76
CA PHE A 105 7.22 8.84 9.82
C PHE A 105 6.46 8.82 8.49
N GLY A 106 5.83 7.71 8.16
CA GLY A 106 5.06 7.50 6.94
C GLY A 106 5.79 6.68 5.89
N PHE A 107 6.96 6.10 6.20
CA PHE A 107 7.62 5.16 5.29
C PHE A 107 6.76 3.92 5.10
N ASN A 108 6.58 3.52 3.84
CA ASN A 108 5.81 2.33 3.45
C ASN A 108 6.59 1.38 2.54
N LEU A 109 7.77 1.79 2.08
CA LEU A 109 8.73 0.97 1.36
C LEU A 109 10.12 1.17 1.97
N VAL A 110 10.82 0.08 2.28
CA VAL A 110 12.19 0.12 2.81
C VAL A 110 13.09 -0.82 2.02
N ALA A 111 14.34 -0.43 1.82
CA ALA A 111 15.39 -1.36 1.40
C ALA A 111 16.29 -1.67 2.59
N PHE A 112 16.85 -2.89 2.64
CA PHE A 112 17.83 -3.29 3.66
C PHE A 112 19.27 -3.30 3.14
N SER A 113 19.51 -2.80 1.91
CA SER A 113 20.81 -2.88 1.27
C SER A 113 21.76 -1.83 1.84
N GLY A 114 22.61 -2.25 2.77
CA GLY A 114 23.69 -1.44 3.32
C GLY A 114 24.82 -2.31 3.87
N ASN A 115 25.99 -1.72 4.10
CA ASN A 115 27.15 -2.43 4.67
C ASN A 115 26.90 -2.91 6.12
N HIS A 116 25.86 -2.41 6.77
CA HIS A 116 25.45 -2.80 8.12
C HIS A 116 24.36 -3.87 8.19
N ALA A 117 23.82 -4.33 7.06
CA ALA A 117 22.76 -5.33 7.02
C ALA A 117 23.17 -6.69 7.64
N PHE A 118 24.48 -6.96 7.72
CA PHE A 118 25.05 -8.22 8.18
C PHE A 118 25.74 -8.12 9.55
N ASP A 119 25.56 -7.02 10.28
CA ASP A 119 26.26 -6.80 11.55
C ASP A 119 25.90 -7.84 12.63
N LEU A 120 24.68 -8.40 12.57
CA LEU A 120 24.26 -9.58 13.36
C LEU A 120 24.12 -10.85 12.52
N LYS A 121 24.75 -10.89 11.34
CA LYS A 121 24.74 -12.03 10.42
C LYS A 121 23.30 -12.51 10.15
N ALA A 122 23.09 -13.82 10.09
CA ALA A 122 21.76 -14.41 9.84
C ALA A 122 20.70 -13.98 10.86
N THR A 123 21.08 -13.83 12.14
CA THR A 123 20.17 -13.39 13.20
C THR A 123 19.62 -11.99 12.91
N GLY A 124 20.51 -11.04 12.58
CA GLY A 124 20.10 -9.68 12.22
C GLY A 124 19.16 -9.61 11.03
N ILE A 125 19.45 -10.38 9.98
CA ILE A 125 18.62 -10.45 8.77
C ILE A 125 17.22 -10.96 9.13
N GLN A 126 17.13 -12.05 9.89
CA GLN A 126 15.86 -12.64 10.32
C GLN A 126 15.06 -11.69 11.22
N ASN A 127 15.74 -10.96 12.10
CA ASN A 127 15.11 -9.96 12.96
C ASN A 127 14.56 -8.80 12.14
N THR A 128 15.37 -8.24 11.24
CA THR A 128 14.97 -7.11 10.39
C THR A 128 13.76 -7.47 9.51
N ILE A 129 13.78 -8.62 8.83
CA ILE A 129 12.65 -9.07 8.00
C ILE A 129 11.39 -9.26 8.86
N ARG A 130 11.51 -9.98 9.98
CA ARG A 130 10.37 -10.24 10.88
C ARG A 130 9.75 -8.94 11.40
N GLU A 131 10.55 -7.97 11.79
CA GLU A 131 10.06 -6.70 12.34
C GLU A 131 9.48 -5.77 11.26
N ALA A 132 9.97 -5.85 10.02
CA ALA A 132 9.37 -5.18 8.88
C ALA A 132 8.01 -5.79 8.49
N ASP A 133 7.94 -7.12 8.42
CA ASP A 133 6.70 -7.87 8.14
C ASP A 133 5.62 -7.56 9.18
N ARG A 134 5.98 -7.57 10.48
CA ARG A 134 5.07 -7.23 11.58
C ARG A 134 4.40 -5.86 11.44
N ARG A 135 5.05 -4.92 10.73
CA ARG A 135 4.60 -3.55 10.51
C ARG A 135 4.05 -3.30 9.11
N ASN A 136 3.98 -4.34 8.28
CA ASN A 136 3.59 -4.25 6.87
C ASN A 136 4.42 -3.21 6.09
N LEU A 137 5.70 -3.06 6.43
CA LEU A 137 6.63 -2.30 5.60
C LEU A 137 6.96 -3.17 4.37
N VAL A 138 6.78 -2.63 3.16
CA VAL A 138 7.20 -3.36 1.95
C VAL A 138 8.73 -3.36 1.90
N HIS A 139 9.35 -4.50 1.59
CA HIS A 139 10.81 -4.68 1.51
C HIS A 139 11.24 -5.66 0.41
#